data_AF-A0A8S2RNT5-F1
#
_entry.id   AF-A0A8S2RNT5-F1
#
_cell.length_a   1.000
_cell.length_b   1.000
_cell.length_c   1.000
_cell.angle_alpha   90.00
_cell.angle_beta   90.00
_cell.angle_gamma   90.00
#
_symmetry.space_group_name_H-M   'P 1'
#
loop_
_entity.id
_entity.type
_entity.pdbx_description
1 polymer ?
#
loop_
_entity_poly.entity_id
_entity_poly.type
_entity_poly.pdbx_seq_one_letter_code
_entity_poly.pdbx_strand_id
1 'polypeptide(L)'
;IQGHLFSKLTRLETLILSYNKIQCLDSNAFNGLKNLRMLSLHGNEISTISEGTFKDLAILSHIALGGNPFYCDCHLAWLSSWI
;
A
#
# COMPACT_ATOMS: atom_id res chain seq x y z
N ILE A 1 7.11 6.21 -2.29
CA ILE A 1 6.10 7.13 -1.70
C ILE A 1 6.60 7.56 -0.34
N GLN A 2 6.72 8.87 -0.10
CA GLN A 2 7.15 9.41 1.19
C GLN A 2 6.08 9.22 2.27
N GLY A 3 6.52 9.04 3.51
CA GLY A 3 5.62 8.93 4.66
C GLY A 3 4.72 10.15 4.79
N HIS A 4 3.49 9.94 5.25
CA HIS A 4 2.50 10.99 5.54
C HIS A 4 2.05 11.85 4.36
N LEU A 5 2.49 11.56 3.12
CA LEU A 5 2.13 12.33 1.92
C LEU A 5 0.61 12.52 1.77
N PHE A 6 -0.16 11.48 2.11
CA PHE A 6 -1.62 11.48 1.98
C PHE A 6 -2.37 11.69 3.32
N SER A 7 -1.66 11.99 4.40
CA SER A 7 -2.23 11.98 5.77
C SER A 7 -3.35 12.99 6.02
N LYS A 8 -3.43 14.05 5.20
CA LYS A 8 -4.50 15.05 5.27
C LYS A 8 -5.72 14.70 4.42
N LEU A 9 -5.63 13.70 3.54
CA LEU A 9 -6.72 13.26 2.68
C LEU A 9 -7.66 12.31 3.42
N THR A 10 -8.17 12.74 4.58
CA THR A 10 -8.93 11.89 5.51
C THR A 10 -10.26 11.38 4.96
N ARG A 11 -10.77 11.98 3.88
CA ARG A 11 -12.00 11.58 3.17
C ARG A 11 -11.73 10.79 1.89
N LEU A 12 -10.48 10.48 1.56
CA LEU A 12 -10.15 9.77 0.33
C LEU A 12 -10.67 8.34 0.38
N GLU A 13 -11.47 7.96 -0.60
CA GLU A 13 -12.04 6.60 -0.70
C GLU A 13 -11.31 5.72 -1.72
N THR A 14 -10.72 6.32 -2.75
CA THR A 14 -10.04 5.60 -3.83
C THR A 14 -8.69 6.24 -4.12
N LEU A 15 -7.65 5.42 -4.15
CA LEU A 15 -6.29 5.83 -4.52
C LEU A 15 -5.73 4.86 -5.57
N ILE A 16 -5.60 5.36 -6.80
CA ILE A 16 -5.07 4.60 -7.94
C ILE A 16 -3.67 5.13 -8.28
N LEU A 17 -2.66 4.27 -8.11
CA LEU A 17 -1.25 4.54 -8.41
C LEU A 17 -0.68 3.46 -9.35
N SER A 18 -1.54 2.79 -10.12
CA SER A 18 -1.16 1.71 -11.03
C SER A 18 -0.26 2.19 -12.16
N TYR A 19 0.57 1.29 -12.68
CA TYR A 19 1.43 1.53 -13.86
C TYR A 19 2.35 2.75 -13.70
N ASN A 20 2.92 2.90 -12.50
CA ASN A 20 3.98 3.87 -12.22
C ASN A 20 5.30 3.12 -12.00
N LYS A 21 6.34 3.87 -11.61
CA LYS A 21 7.68 3.34 -11.30
C LYS A 21 7.97 3.36 -9.80
N ILE A 22 6.96 3.06 -8.98
CA ILE A 22 7.12 3.10 -7.53
C ILE A 22 7.95 1.89 -7.11
N GLN A 23 9.12 2.16 -6.52
CA GLN A 23 10.03 1.12 -6.03
C GLN A 23 9.95 0.95 -4.50
N CYS A 24 9.87 2.06 -3.78
CA CYS A 24 9.90 2.08 -2.32
C CYS A 24 8.63 2.70 -1.74
N LEU A 25 8.11 2.11 -0.66
CA LEU A 25 7.03 2.65 0.16
C LEU A 25 7.58 2.89 1.56
N ASP A 26 7.43 4.12 2.06
CA ASP A 26 7.62 4.39 3.48
C ASP A 26 6.55 3.64 4.30
N SER A 27 6.89 3.15 5.49
CA SER A 27 5.95 2.44 6.36
C SER A 27 4.76 3.29 6.82
N ASN A 28 4.86 4.62 6.66
CA ASN A 28 3.81 5.59 6.96
C ASN A 28 3.19 6.20 5.70
N ALA A 29 3.43 5.64 4.51
CA ALA A 29 2.96 6.19 3.23
C ALA A 29 1.44 6.38 3.17
N PHE A 30 0.66 5.50 3.82
CA PHE A 30 -0.81 5.52 3.80
C PHE A 30 -1.44 5.88 5.15
N ASN A 31 -0.66 6.38 6.13
CA ASN A 31 -1.22 6.82 7.41
C ASN A 31 -2.30 7.89 7.21
N GLY A 32 -3.35 7.84 8.02
CA GLY A 32 -4.46 8.78 7.99
C GLY A 32 -5.55 8.49 6.95
N LEU A 33 -5.35 7.54 6.04
CA LEU A 33 -6.33 7.15 5.01
C LEU A 33 -7.42 6.21 5.55
N LYS A 34 -8.07 6.60 6.66
CA LYS A 34 -9.04 5.78 7.39
C LYS A 34 -10.34 5.49 6.63
N ASN A 35 -10.63 6.25 5.58
CA ASN A 35 -11.83 6.08 4.75
C ASN A 35 -11.52 5.40 3.39
N LEU A 36 -10.28 4.93 3.18
CA LEU A 36 -9.88 4.34 1.91
C LEU A 36 -10.52 2.95 1.74
N ARG A 37 -11.18 2.76 0.59
CA ARG A 37 -11.88 1.52 0.21
C ARG A 37 -11.14 0.79 -0.90
N MET A 38 -10.50 1.52 -1.80
CA MET A 38 -9.74 0.97 -2.92
C MET A 38 -8.33 1.56 -2.99
N LEU A 39 -7.34 0.68 -2.99
CA LEU A 39 -5.94 0.99 -3.23
C LEU A 39 -5.40 0.16 -4.39
N SER A 40 -4.91 0.81 -5.44
CA SER A 40 -4.23 0.09 -6.52
C SER A 40 -2.77 0.54 -6.65
N LEU A 41 -1.86 -0.41 -6.43
CA LEU A 41 -0.42 -0.30 -6.66
C LEU A 41 0.01 -1.24 -7.81
N HIS A 42 -0.94 -1.77 -8.58
CA HIS A 42 -0.71 -2.73 -9.65
C HIS A 42 0.29 -2.22 -10.69
N GLY A 43 1.18 -3.09 -11.17
CA GLY A 43 2.12 -2.74 -12.25
C GLY A 43 3.15 -1.69 -11.84
N ASN A 44 3.74 -1.82 -10.64
CA ASN A 44 4.85 -0.98 -10.18
C ASN A 44 6.13 -1.84 -10.01
N GLU A 45 7.16 -1.28 -9.38
CA GLU A 45 8.47 -1.92 -9.19
C GLU A 45 8.73 -2.23 -7.71
N ILE A 46 7.67 -2.50 -6.94
CA ILE A 46 7.76 -2.74 -5.49
C ILE A 46 8.26 -4.17 -5.24
N SER A 47 9.39 -4.31 -4.56
CA SER A 47 9.96 -5.61 -4.21
C SER A 47 9.59 -6.08 -2.80
N THR A 48 9.24 -5.18 -1.89
CA THR A 48 8.82 -5.51 -0.52
C THR A 48 7.91 -4.42 0.05
N ILE A 49 7.14 -4.78 1.07
CA ILE A 49 6.27 -3.86 1.81
C ILE A 49 6.49 -4.14 3.31
N SER A 50 6.85 -3.11 4.07
CA SER A 50 7.07 -3.24 5.51
C SER A 50 5.75 -3.55 6.24
N GLU A 51 5.83 -4.39 7.26
CA GLU A 51 4.70 -4.66 8.14
C GLU A 51 4.14 -3.36 8.74
N GLY A 52 2.82 -3.26 8.80
CA GLY A 52 2.14 -2.06 9.30
C GLY A 52 1.96 -0.93 8.28
N THR A 53 2.46 -1.06 7.05
CA THR A 53 2.23 -0.07 5.96
C THR A 53 0.74 0.19 5.70
N PHE A 54 -0.12 -0.80 5.95
CA PHE A 54 -1.57 -0.73 5.77
C PHE A 54 -2.38 -0.60 7.08
N LYS A 55 -1.74 -0.33 8.22
CA LYS A 55 -2.38 -0.35 9.55
C LYS A 55 -3.60 0.57 9.69
N ASP A 56 -3.59 1.72 9.00
CA ASP A 56 -4.66 2.73 9.08
C ASP A 56 -5.78 2.49 8.05
N LEU A 57 -5.62 1.53 7.13
CA LEU A 57 -6.56 1.22 6.06
C LEU A 57 -7.72 0.32 6.56
N ALA A 58 -8.38 0.74 7.64
CA ALA A 58 -9.29 -0.09 8.43
C ALA A 58 -10.55 -0.58 7.68
N ILE A 59 -10.96 0.09 6.61
CA ILE A 59 -12.16 -0.25 5.83
C ILE A 59 -11.85 -0.62 4.37
N LEU A 60 -10.58 -0.92 4.07
CA LEU A 60 -10.15 -1.28 2.73
C LEU A 60 -10.86 -2.56 2.29
N SER A 61 -11.50 -2.52 1.12
CA SER A 61 -12.22 -3.66 0.56
C SER A 61 -11.55 -4.20 -0.70
N HIS A 62 -10.76 -3.38 -1.39
CA HIS A 62 -10.09 -3.76 -2.63
C HIS A 62 -8.64 -3.29 -2.61
N ILE A 63 -7.73 -4.24 -2.82
CA ILE A 63 -6.31 -3.95 -3.00
C ILE A 63 -5.79 -4.67 -4.24
N ALA A 64 -5.06 -3.93 -5.08
CA ALA A 64 -4.42 -4.50 -6.26
C ALA A 64 -2.90 -4.30 -6.15
N LEU A 65 -2.18 -5.40 -5.88
CA LEU A 65 -0.72 -5.42 -5.76
C LEU A 65 -0.02 -6.18 -6.90
N GLY A 66 -0.76 -6.87 -7.77
CA GLY A 66 -0.18 -7.69 -8.84
C GLY A 66 0.71 -6.90 -9.80
N GLY A 67 1.55 -7.59 -10.56
CA GLY A 67 2.49 -6.94 -11.49
C GLY A 67 3.58 -6.14 -10.78
N ASN A 68 3.94 -6.52 -9.55
CA ASN A 68 5.10 -6.02 -8.82
C ASN A 68 6.10 -7.16 -8.60
N PRO A 69 7.42 -6.89 -8.65
CA PRO A 69 8.47 -7.90 -8.49
C PRO A 69 8.71 -8.26 -7.01
N PHE A 70 7.67 -8.73 -6.30
CA PHE A 70 7.78 -9.06 -4.89
C PHE A 70 8.81 -10.17 -4.61
N TYR A 71 9.70 -9.90 -3.66
CA TYR A 71 10.65 -10.86 -3.14
C TYR A 71 10.05 -11.58 -1.93
N CYS A 72 9.77 -12.88 -2.08
CA CYS A 72 9.15 -13.69 -1.03
C CYS A 72 10.20 -14.14 -0.01
N ASP A 73 10.26 -13.44 1.12
CA ASP A 73 11.11 -13.78 2.27
C ASP A 73 10.37 -13.57 3.60
N CYS A 74 11.09 -13.70 4.72
CA CYS A 74 10.51 -13.50 6.06
C CYS A 74 10.03 -12.06 6.31
N HIS A 75 10.56 -11.07 5.60
CA HIS A 75 10.14 -9.67 5.76
C HIS A 75 8.77 -9.43 5.12
N LEU A 76 8.44 -10.13 4.03
CA LEU A 76 7.14 -10.04 3.36
C LEU A 76 6.10 -11.04 3.88
N ALA A 77 6.49 -11.98 4.75
CA ALA A 77 5.62 -13.05 5.24
C ALA A 77 4.32 -12.57 5.90
N TRP A 78 4.29 -11.38 6.50
CA TRP A 78 3.08 -10.80 7.08
C TRP A 78 1.99 -10.55 6.02
N LEU A 79 2.38 -10.23 4.78
CA LEU A 79 1.46 -9.85 3.72
C LEU A 79 0.55 -11.01 3.33
N SER A 80 1.05 -12.24 3.33
CA SER A 80 0.23 -13.43 3.06
C SER A 80 -0.80 -13.74 4.14
N SER A 81 -0.55 -13.31 5.37
CA SER A 81 -1.51 -13.45 6.48
C SER A 81 -2.52 -12.31 6.51
N TRP A 82 -2.21 -11.19 5.85
CA TRP A 82 -3.05 -10.00 5.80
C TRP A 82 -4.04 -10.03 4.63
N ILE A 83 -3.66 -10.60 3.48
CA ILE A 83 -4.56 -10.83 2.32
C ILE A 83 -5.49 -12.02 2.54
#